data_AF-A0A1Q8G4Y6-F1
#
_entry.id   AF-A0A1Q8G4Y6-F1
#
_cell.length_a   1.000
_cell.length_b   1.000
_cell.length_c   1.000
_cell.angle_alpha   90.00
_cell.angle_beta   90.00
_cell.angle_gamma   90.00
#
_symmetry.space_group_name_H-M   'P 1'
#
loop_
_entity.id
_entity.type
_entity.pdbx_description
1 polymer ?
#
loop_
_entity_poly.entity_id
_entity_poly.type
_entity_poly.pdbx_seq_one_letter_code
_entity_poly.pdbx_strand_id
1 'polypeptide(L)' 'MTGFTPHQIKVLQHMRDTGQCINVDAVGKAFMVDGTQVNQLTLRALVKKQALIPCGKDLFGQGVTAYRISVEAIAA' A
#
# COMPACT_ATOMS: atom_id res chain seq x y z
N MET A 1 -2.03 -8.80 -13.91
CA MET A 1 -0.91 -8.69 -12.93
C MET A 1 0.48 -9.20 -13.41
N THR A 2 0.87 -9.03 -14.68
CA THR A 2 2.27 -9.31 -15.09
C THR A 2 3.21 -8.25 -14.52
N GLY A 3 4.38 -8.64 -14.04
CA GLY A 3 5.38 -7.72 -13.47
C GLY A 3 5.30 -7.49 -11.97
N PHE A 4 4.42 -8.16 -11.21
CA PHE A 4 4.43 -8.17 -9.74
C PHE A 4 4.96 -9.49 -9.19
N THR A 5 5.64 -9.45 -8.06
CA THR A 5 6.04 -10.67 -7.35
C THR A 5 4.82 -11.33 -6.68
N PRO A 6 4.85 -12.64 -6.36
CA PRO A 6 3.74 -13.29 -5.66
C PRO A 6 3.35 -12.61 -4.34
N HIS A 7 4.31 -12.03 -3.62
CA HIS A 7 4.04 -11.28 -2.39
C HIS A 7 3.35 -9.93 -2.67
N GLN A 8 3.76 -9.22 -3.71
CA GLN A 8 3.11 -7.99 -4.15
C GLN A 8 1.66 -8.25 -4.58
N ILE A 9 1.44 -9.34 -5.31
CA ILE A 9 0.11 -9.79 -5.74
C ILE A 9 -0.78 -10.05 -4.51
N LYS A 10 -0.29 -10.82 -3.52
CA LYS A 10 -1.04 -11.11 -2.30
C LYS A 10 -1.46 -9.84 -1.55
N VAL A 11 -0.55 -8.86 -1.42
CA VAL A 11 -0.87 -7.57 -0.77
C VAL A 11 -1.96 -6.83 -1.54
N LEU A 12 -1.84 -6.72 -2.86
CA LEU A 12 -2.82 -6.02 -3.70
C LEU A 12 -4.18 -6.72 -3.69
N GLN A 13 -4.21 -8.06 -3.75
CA GLN A 13 -5.44 -8.84 -3.64
C GLN A 13 -6.11 -8.61 -2.29
N HIS A 14 -5.35 -8.72 -1.20
CA HIS A 14 -5.89 -8.51 0.15
C HIS A 14 -6.47 -7.10 0.34
N MET A 15 -5.80 -6.07 -0.16
CA MET A 15 -6.34 -4.69 -0.14
C MET A 15 -7.60 -4.56 -0.99
N ARG A 16 -7.68 -5.23 -2.14
CA ARG A 16 -8.85 -5.21 -3.03
C ARG A 16 -10.04 -5.91 -2.37
N ASP A 17 -9.81 -7.07 -1.77
CA ASP A 17 -10.83 -7.91 -1.16
C ASP A 17 -11.40 -7.27 0.12
N THR A 18 -10.58 -6.54 0.87
CA THR A 18 -10.97 -5.93 2.15
C THR A 18 -11.30 -4.44 2.05
N GLY A 19 -10.95 -3.78 0.94
CA GLY A 19 -11.03 -2.32 0.81
C GLY A 19 -10.04 -1.54 1.69
N GLN A 20 -9.08 -2.22 2.34
CA GLN A 20 -8.16 -1.59 3.27
C GLN A 20 -7.05 -0.80 2.57
N CYS A 21 -6.60 0.25 3.26
CA CYS A 21 -5.38 1.00 2.90
C CYS A 21 -4.18 0.46 3.68
N ILE A 22 -2.97 0.67 3.15
CA ILE A 22 -1.73 0.45 3.88
C ILE A 22 -1.40 1.73 4.63
N ASN A 23 -1.39 1.65 5.96
CA ASN A 23 -0.96 2.72 6.83
C ASN A 23 0.54 2.62 7.11
N VAL A 24 1.15 3.75 7.46
CA VAL A 24 2.54 3.86 7.86
C VAL A 24 2.59 4.56 9.21
N ASP A 25 3.21 3.93 10.20
CA ASP A 25 3.39 4.54 11.52
C ASP A 25 4.53 5.57 11.54
N ALA A 26 4.73 6.22 12.69
CA ALA A 26 5.77 7.23 12.87
C ALA A 26 7.21 6.70 12.68
N VAL A 27 7.42 5.38 12.78
CA VAL A 27 8.73 4.73 12.56
C VAL A 27 8.89 4.19 11.14
N GLY A 28 7.90 4.39 10.27
CA GLY A 28 7.93 3.99 8.87
C GLY A 28 7.51 2.54 8.61
N LYS A 29 6.91 1.86 9.60
CA LYS A 29 6.39 0.49 9.46
C LYS A 29 5.05 0.50 8.76
N ALA A 30 4.90 -0.35 7.75
CA ALA A 30 3.69 -0.44 6.95
C ALA A 30 2.78 -1.56 7.46
N PHE A 31 1.50 -1.24 7.66
CA PHE A 31 0.51 -2.18 8.21
C PHE A 31 -0.90 -1.88 7.69
N MET A 32 -1.78 -2.86 7.77
CA MET A 32 -3.23 -2.68 7.56
C MET A 32 -3.98 -2.77 8.88
N VAL A 33 -5.22 -2.30 8.92
CA VAL A 33 -6.00 -2.15 10.17
C VAL A 33 -6.31 -3.50 10.81
N ASP A 34 -6.41 -4.57 10.01
CA ASP A 34 -6.55 -5.94 10.49
C ASP A 34 -5.29 -6.55 11.12
N GLY A 35 -4.20 -5.79 11.21
CA GLY A 35 -2.92 -6.23 11.78
C GLY A 35 -1.93 -6.80 10.76
N THR A 36 -2.32 -6.94 9.49
CA THR A 36 -1.44 -7.43 8.42
C THR A 36 -0.23 -6.51 8.27
N GLN A 37 0.97 -7.09 8.41
CA GLN A 37 2.22 -6.36 8.25
C GLN A 37 2.63 -6.36 6.78
N VAL A 38 2.97 -5.20 6.25
CA VAL A 38 3.51 -5.06 4.90
C VAL A 38 4.98 -4.74 4.98
N ASN A 39 5.82 -5.54 4.31
CA ASN A 39 7.24 -5.27 4.26
C ASN A 39 7.50 -3.91 3.57
N GLN A 40 8.38 -3.09 4.14
CA GLN A 40 8.68 -1.75 3.64
C GLN A 40 9.22 -1.75 2.20
N LEU A 41 10.00 -2.77 1.81
CA LEU A 41 10.47 -2.94 0.43
C LEU A 41 9.31 -3.25 -0.53
N THR A 42 8.34 -4.06 -0.10
CA THR A 42 7.13 -4.33 -0.88
C THR A 42 6.32 -3.05 -1.09
N LEU A 43 6.09 -2.27 -0.03
CA LEU A 43 5.43 -0.97 -0.13
C LEU A 43 6.15 -0.05 -1.13
N ARG A 44 7.46 0.16 -0.95
CA ARG A 44 8.27 1.02 -1.85
C ARG A 44 8.22 0.54 -3.30
N ALA A 45 8.30 -0.76 -3.53
CA ALA A 45 8.23 -1.32 -4.87
C ALA A 45 6.85 -1.12 -5.52
N LEU A 46 5.76 -1.29 -4.76
CA LEU A 46 4.40 -1.05 -5.24
C LEU A 46 4.14 0.44 -5.55
N VAL A 47 4.66 1.35 -4.72
CA VAL A 47 4.61 2.81 -4.97
C VAL A 47 5.42 3.16 -6.22
N LYS A 48 6.65 2.64 -6.37
CA LYS A 48 7.48 2.87 -7.56
C LYS A 48 6.80 2.40 -8.85
N LYS A 49 6.00 1.34 -8.76
CA LYS A 49 5.21 0.79 -9.87
C LYS A 49 3.86 1.50 -10.07
N GLN A 50 3.58 2.57 -9.32
CA GLN A 50 2.32 3.32 -9.36
C GLN A 50 1.07 2.45 -9.06
N ALA A 51 1.26 1.29 -8.41
CA ALA A 51 0.17 0.43 -7.98
C ALA A 51 -0.49 0.95 -6.69
N LEU A 52 0.27 1.72 -5.90
CA LEU A 52 -0.19 2.38 -4.70
C LEU A 52 0.04 3.88 -4.81
N ILE A 53 -0.96 4.66 -4.41
CA ILE A 53 -0.89 6.12 -4.38
C ILE A 53 -1.12 6.63 -2.95
N PRO A 54 -0.42 7.70 -2.52
CA PRO A 54 -0.68 8.36 -1.24
C PRO A 54 -2.14 8.78 -1.13
N CYS A 55 -2.78 8.50 0.01
CA CYS A 55 -4.15 8.92 0.32
C CYS A 55 -4.31 9.55 1.71
N GLY A 56 -3.32 9.39 2.60
CA GLY A 56 -3.29 10.02 3.91
C GLY A 56 -1.98 10.76 4.13
N LYS A 57 -2.05 11.90 4.82
CA LYS A 57 -0.89 12.66 5.27
C LYS A 57 -0.83 12.73 6.80
N ASP A 58 0.32 13.08 7.35
CA ASP A 58 0.44 13.40 8.78
C ASP A 58 -0.34 14.66 9.16
N LEU A 59 -0.40 14.95 10.47
CA LEU A 59 -1.12 16.10 11.02
C LEU A 59 -0.61 17.45 10.50
N PHE A 60 0.61 17.51 9.99
CA PHE A 60 1.24 18.72 9.47
C PHE A 60 1.27 18.76 7.93
N GLY A 61 0.71 17.74 7.27
CA GLY A 61 0.73 17.57 5.82
C GLY A 61 2.11 17.29 5.21
N GLN A 62 3.12 16.97 6.02
CA GLN A 62 4.53 16.88 5.60
C GLN A 62 4.94 15.46 5.17
N GLY A 63 4.33 14.42 5.74
CA GLY A 63 4.58 13.01 5.44
C GLY A 63 3.35 12.25 4.93
N VAL A 64 3.57 11.12 4.26
CA VAL A 64 2.51 10.19 3.83
C VAL A 64 2.29 9.14 4.90
N THR A 65 1.07 9.05 5.41
CA THR A 65 0.66 8.10 6.47
C THR A 65 -0.19 6.96 5.95
N ALA A 66 -0.73 7.04 4.74
CA ALA A 66 -1.52 5.97 4.15
C ALA A 66 -1.43 5.92 2.62
N TYR A 67 -1.57 4.71 2.08
CA TYR A 67 -1.57 4.40 0.65
C TYR A 67 -2.81 3.57 0.28
N ARG A 68 -3.43 3.90 -0.85
CA ARG A 68 -4.53 3.13 -1.45
C ARG A 68 -4.12 2.52 -2.79
N ILE A 69 -4.83 1.49 -3.24
CA ILE A 69 -4.66 0.95 -4.59
C ILE A 69 -5.04 2.01 -5.63
N SER A 70 -4.23 2.16 -6.67
CA SER A 70 -4.54 3.01 -7.83
C SER A 70 -5.67 2.42 -8.67
N VAL A 71 -6.44 3.26 -9.37
CA VAL A 71 -7.56 2.79 -10.20
C VAL A 71 -7.07 1.85 -11.31
N GLU A 72 -5.89 2.14 -11.84
CA GLU A 72 -5.21 1.37 -12.87
C GLU A 72 -4.82 -0.03 -12.36
N ALA A 73 -4.41 -0.15 -11.09
CA ALA A 73 -4.09 -1.44 -10.48
C ALA A 73 -5.34 -2.22 -10.03
N ILE A 74 -6.51 -1.58 -9.94
CA ILE A 74 -7.79 -2.27 -9.71
C ILE A 74 -8.29 -2.92 -11.01
N ALA A 75 -8.08 -2.26 -12.15
CA ALA A 75 -8.55 -2.72 -13.48
C ALA A 75 -7.67 -3.82 -14.13
N ALA A 76 -6.54 -4.19 -13.51
CA ALA A 76 -5.52 -5.13 -14.03
C ALA A 76 -5.39 -6.44 -13.22
#